data_AF-A0A958V3J5-F1
#
_entry.id   AF-A0A958V3J5-F1
#
_cell.length_a   1.000
_cell.length_b   1.000
_cell.length_c   1.000
_cell.angle_alpha   90.00
_cell.angle_beta   90.00
_cell.angle_gamma   90.00
#
_symmetry.space_group_name_H-M   'P 1'
#
loop_
_entity.id
_entity.type
_entity.pdbx_description
1 polymer ?
#
loop_
_entity_poly.entity_id
_entity_poly.type
_entity_poly.pdbx_seq_one_letter_code
_entity_poly.pdbx_strand_id
1 'polypeptide(L)'
;MSTEKIILGIDPGTTIMGYGLIKVVNKQMQFIQLNELYLKKYNDHYVKLRMIFERTIELIEAHHPDEIAIEAPFYGKNVQSMLKLGRA
;
A
#
# COMPACT_ATOMS: atom_id res chain seq x y z
N MET A 1 -1.90 -15.40 26.28
CA MET A 1 -1.01 -14.52 25.49
C MET A 1 -1.88 -13.50 24.80
N SER A 2 -1.61 -12.21 24.97
CA SER A 2 -2.34 -11.15 24.25
C SER A 2 -2.04 -11.30 22.76
N THR A 3 -3.09 -11.40 21.94
CA THR A 3 -2.95 -11.40 20.50
C THR A 3 -2.67 -9.97 20.05
N GLU A 4 -1.44 -9.75 19.61
CA GLU A 4 -1.02 -8.53 18.91
C GLU A 4 -0.93 -8.84 17.42
N LYS A 5 -1.36 -7.89 16.58
CA LYS A 5 -1.15 -7.92 15.13
C LYS A 5 -0.82 -6.53 14.60
N ILE A 6 0.07 -6.44 13.63
CA ILE A 6 0.32 -5.24 12.84
C ILE A 6 -0.27 -5.45 11.45
N ILE A 7 -1.06 -4.49 10.98
CA ILE A 7 -1.71 -4.53 9.66
C ILE A 7 -1.21 -3.35 8.84
N LEU A 8 -0.72 -3.64 7.65
CA LEU A 8 -0.35 -2.65 6.63
C LEU A 8 -1.48 -2.50 5.61
N GLY A 9 -2.05 -1.30 5.51
CA GLY A 9 -3.03 -0.94 4.49
C GLY A 9 -2.36 -0.18 3.33
N ILE A 10 -2.68 -0.54 2.09
CA ILE A 10 -2.19 0.11 0.88
C ILE A 10 -3.37 0.44 -0.05
N ASP A 11 -3.46 1.70 -0.45
CA ASP A 11 -4.33 2.20 -1.52
C ASP A 11 -3.44 2.58 -2.73
N PRO A 12 -3.34 1.69 -3.74
CA PRO A 12 -2.48 1.89 -4.89
C PRO A 12 -3.09 2.89 -5.88
N GLY A 13 -2.33 3.92 -6.22
CA GLY A 13 -2.72 4.90 -7.24
C GLY A 13 -1.59 5.29 -8.20
N THR A 14 -1.96 5.72 -9.40
CA THR A 14 -0.99 6.08 -10.47
C THR A 14 -0.30 7.44 -10.26
N THR A 15 -0.83 8.24 -9.34
CA THR A 15 -0.38 9.61 -9.05
C THR A 15 0.10 9.73 -7.60
N ILE A 16 -0.65 9.14 -6.68
CA ILE A 16 -0.34 9.05 -5.25
C ILE A 16 -0.72 7.63 -4.84
N MET A 17 0.12 6.99 -4.04
CA MET A 17 -0.23 5.75 -3.32
C MET A 17 -0.33 6.08 -1.85
N GLY A 18 -1.49 5.84 -1.25
CA GLY A 18 -1.70 5.98 0.20
C GLY A 18 -1.29 4.69 0.91
N TYR A 19 -0.71 4.82 2.10
CA TYR A 19 -0.47 3.67 2.96
C TYR A 19 -0.56 4.04 4.44
N GLY A 20 -0.94 3.08 5.27
CA GLY A 20 -1.02 3.27 6.71
C GLY A 20 -0.79 1.97 7.46
N LEU A 21 -0.35 2.10 8.71
CA LEU A 21 -0.18 0.96 9.60
C LEU A 21 -1.00 1.16 10.88
N ILE A 22 -1.61 0.07 11.31
CA ILE A 22 -2.30 -0.03 12.59
C ILE A 22 -1.80 -1.24 13.36
N LYS A 23 -1.78 -1.13 14.68
CA LYS A 23 -1.54 -2.23 15.61
C LYS A 23 -2.83 -2.59 16.32
N VAL A 24 -3.17 -3.86 16.36
CA VAL A 24 -4.37 -4.36 17.05
C VAL A 24 -3.92 -5.19 18.25
N VAL A 25 -4.26 -4.75 19.46
CA VAL A 25 -3.99 -5.47 20.71
C VAL A 25 -5.31 -5.77 21.39
N ASN A 26 -5.64 -7.05 21.59
CA ASN A 26 -6.89 -7.46 22.26
C ASN A 26 -8.15 -6.79 21.66
N LYS A 27 -8.21 -6.67 20.31
CA LYS A 27 -9.27 -6.00 19.54
C LYS A 27 -9.33 -4.47 19.67
N GLN A 28 -8.39 -3.84 20.35
CA GLN A 28 -8.24 -2.38 20.34
C GLN A 28 -7.24 -1.96 19.28
N MET A 29 -7.65 -1.01 18.45
CA MET A 29 -6.82 -0.48 17.37
C MET A 29 -5.96 0.68 17.87
N GLN A 30 -4.69 0.67 17.50
CA GLN A 30 -3.71 1.70 17.77
C GLN A 30 -3.13 2.18 16.44
N PHE A 31 -3.09 3.50 16.28
CA PHE A 31 -2.49 4.12 15.11
C PHE A 31 -0.96 4.03 15.19
N ILE A 32 -0.32 3.66 14.07
CA ILE A 32 1.14 3.70 13.95
C ILE A 32 1.55 4.85 13.02
N GLN A 33 1.10 4.82 11.77
CA GLN A 33 1.42 5.86 10.78
C GLN A 33 0.40 5.88 9.63
N LEU A 34 0.36 7.00 8.90
CA LEU A 34 -0.41 7.19 7.69
C LEU A 34 0.32 8.22 6.82
N ASN A 35 0.74 7.79 5.64
CA ASN A 35 1.58 8.57 4.75
C ASN A 35 1.21 8.30 3.28
N GLU A 36 1.80 9.08 2.39
CA GLU A 36 1.59 8.96 0.96
C GLU A 36 2.90 8.92 0.19
N LEU A 37 2.91 8.18 -0.92
CA LEU A 37 3.99 8.14 -1.90
C LEU A 37 3.59 8.95 -3.13
N TYR A 38 4.24 10.09 -3.33
CA TYR A 38 3.99 10.97 -4.46
C TYR A 38 4.66 10.45 -5.74
N LEU A 39 3.86 9.87 -6.64
CA LEU A 39 4.31 9.27 -7.90
C LEU A 39 4.16 10.20 -9.11
N LYS A 40 3.39 11.29 -8.98
CA LYS A 40 3.12 12.28 -10.05
C LYS A 40 4.39 12.85 -10.70
N LYS A 41 5.47 12.98 -9.92
CA LYS A 41 6.75 13.55 -10.38
C LYS A 41 7.52 12.64 -11.35
N TYR A 42 7.12 11.38 -11.47
CA TYR A 42 7.73 10.41 -12.37
C TYR A 42 6.85 10.21 -13.61
N ASN A 43 7.42 10.35 -14.80
CA ASN A 43 6.68 10.16 -16.06
C ASN A 43 6.69 8.70 -16.52
N ASP A 44 7.75 7.96 -16.19
CA ASP A 44 7.91 6.56 -16.60
C ASP A 44 7.13 5.61 -15.67
N HIS A 45 6.35 4.70 -16.26
CA HIS A 45 5.52 3.76 -15.52
C HIS A 45 6.36 2.76 -14.72
N TYR A 46 7.43 2.19 -15.29
CA TYR A 46 8.29 1.24 -14.61
C TYR A 46 9.00 1.88 -13.41
N VAL A 47 9.38 3.15 -13.53
CA VAL A 47 9.93 3.91 -12.39
C VAL A 47 8.90 4.00 -11.26
N LYS A 48 7.63 4.27 -11.56
CA LYS A 48 6.58 4.27 -10.53
C LYS A 48 6.44 2.91 -9.85
N LEU A 49 6.46 1.83 -10.62
CA LEU A 49 6.36 0.47 -10.07
C LEU A 49 7.53 0.15 -9.15
N ARG A 50 8.75 0.51 -9.56
CA ARG A 50 9.93 0.34 -8.73
C ARG A 50 9.81 1.12 -7.41
N MET A 51 9.35 2.37 -7.46
CA MET A 51 9.15 3.19 -6.26
C MET A 51 8.09 2.59 -5.31
N ILE A 52 6.99 2.07 -5.86
CA ILE A 52 5.94 1.38 -5.08
C ILE A 52 6.53 0.14 -4.40
N PHE A 53 7.26 -0.67 -5.17
CA PHE A 53 7.92 -1.88 -4.66
C PHE A 53 8.93 -1.56 -3.55
N GLU A 54 9.87 -0.65 -3.81
CA GLU A 54 10.88 -0.22 -2.84
C GLU A 54 10.25 0.30 -1.56
N ARG A 55 9.25 1.19 -1.66
CA ARG A 55 8.54 1.71 -0.48
C ARG A 55 7.80 0.62 0.28
N THR A 56 7.18 -0.32 -0.42
CA THR A 56 6.45 -1.42 0.23
C THR A 56 7.41 -2.31 1.01
N ILE A 57 8.57 -2.66 0.42
CA ILE A 57 9.62 -3.41 1.11
C ILE A 57 10.15 -2.64 2.31
N GLU A 58 10.44 -1.34 2.18
CA GLU A 58 10.86 -0.49 3.32
C GLU A 58 9.87 -0.57 4.49
N LEU A 59 8.56 -0.51 4.22
CA LEU A 59 7.52 -0.60 5.25
C LEU A 59 7.45 -1.99 5.89
N ILE A 60 7.61 -3.05 5.09
CA ILE A 60 7.61 -4.44 5.58
C ILE A 60 8.82 -4.68 6.48
N GLU A 61 10.02 -4.26 6.07
CA GLU A 61 11.24 -4.42 6.86
C GLU A 61 11.22 -3.57 8.15
N ALA A 62 10.65 -2.36 8.09
CA ALA A 62 10.61 -1.47 9.25
C ALA A 62 9.58 -1.91 10.32
N HIS A 63 8.50 -2.58 9.93
CA HIS A 63 7.37 -2.84 10.82
C HIS A 63 6.97 -4.31 10.97
N HIS A 64 7.49 -5.20 10.12
CA HIS A 64 7.14 -6.61 10.09
C HIS A 64 5.63 -6.88 10.24
N PRO A 65 4.78 -6.34 9.34
CA PRO A 65 3.34 -6.50 9.43
C PRO A 65 2.95 -7.98 9.30
N ASP A 66 1.99 -8.42 10.11
CA ASP A 66 1.44 -9.78 10.06
C ASP A 66 0.49 -9.96 8.86
N GLU A 67 -0.20 -8.87 8.48
CA GLU A 67 -1.20 -8.86 7.43
C GLU A 67 -1.04 -7.62 6.54
N ILE A 68 -1.32 -7.78 5.24
CA ILE A 68 -1.38 -6.68 4.27
C ILE A 68 -2.79 -6.63 3.67
N ALA A 69 -3.41 -5.46 3.75
CA ALA A 69 -4.68 -5.15 3.11
C ALA A 69 -4.42 -4.21 1.92
N ILE A 70 -4.85 -4.59 0.73
CA ILE A 70 -4.67 -3.81 -0.50
C ILE A 70 -6.03 -3.55 -1.13
N GLU A 71 -6.31 -2.30 -1.50
CA GLU A 71 -7.52 -1.97 -2.25
C GLU A 71 -7.46 -2.59 -3.66
N ALA A 72 -8.47 -3.38 -3.99
CA ALA A 72 -8.60 -3.91 -5.34
C ALA A 72 -8.96 -2.77 -6.30
N PRO A 73 -8.29 -2.66 -7.47
CA PRO A 73 -8.59 -1.59 -8.40
C PRO A 73 -9.94 -1.81 -9.11
N PHE A 74 -11.00 -1.15 -8.64
CA PHE A 74 -12.30 -1.17 -9.31
C PHE A 74 -12.38 -0.05 -10.36
N TYR A 75 -11.92 -0.32 -11.59
CA TYR A 75 -12.08 0.60 -12.73
C TYR A 75 -13.02 0.03 -13.80
N GLY A 76 -14.32 0.25 -13.65
CA GLY A 76 -15.39 -0.26 -14.53
C GLY A 76 -15.59 0.44 -15.88
N LYS A 77 -14.60 1.17 -16.42
CA LYS A 77 -14.76 1.91 -17.70
C LYS A 77 -13.78 1.57 -18.82
N ASN A 78 -12.60 0.99 -18.55
CA ASN A 78 -11.62 0.67 -19.59
C ASN A 78 -10.74 -0.52 -19.19
N VAL A 79 -10.92 -1.66 -19.87
CA VAL A 79 -10.16 -2.90 -19.68
C VAL A 79 -8.64 -2.68 -19.86
N GLN A 80 -8.25 -1.75 -20.72
CA GLN A 80 -6.84 -1.36 -20.92
C GLN A 80 -6.21 -0.66 -19.71
N SER A 81 -7.00 0.10 -18.93
CA SER A 81 -6.53 0.74 -17.69
C SER A 81 -6.34 -0.28 -16.58
N MET A 82 -7.22 -1.29 -16.53
CA MET A 82 -7.12 -2.41 -15.59
C MET A 82 -5.85 -3.24 -15.85
N LEU A 83 -5.51 -3.52 -17.11
CA LEU A 83 -4.28 -4.25 -17.49
C LEU A 83 -2.99 -3.48 -17.17
N LYS A 84 -3.02 -2.14 -17.20
CA LYS A 84 -1.87 -1.31 -16.78
C LYS A 84 -1.70 -1.27 -15.26
N LEU A 85 -2.79 -1.45 -14.51
CA LEU A 85 -2.78 -1.43 -13.06
C LEU A 85 -2.50 -2.82 -12.46
N GLY A 86 -2.92 -3.90 -13.12
CA GLY A 86 -2.57 -5.28 -12.69
C GLY A 86 -1.11 -5.68 -12.94
N ARG A 87 -0.34 -4.84 -13.63
CA ARG A 87 1.13 -4.97 -13.73
C ARG A 87 1.86 -4.18 -12.64
N ALA A 88 1.14 -3.33 -11.91
CA ALA A 88 1.67 -2.42 -10.92
C ALA A 88 1.75 -3.05 -9.54
#